data_AF-A0A7J3MTJ1-F1
#
_entry.id   AF-A0A7J3MTJ1-F1
#
_cell.length_a   1.000
_cell.length_b   1.000
_cell.length_c   1.000
_cell.angle_alpha   90.00
_cell.angle_beta   90.00
_cell.angle_gamma   90.00
#
_symmetry.space_group_name_H-M   'P 1'
#
loop_
_entity.id
_entity.type
_entity.pdbx_description
1 polymer ?
#
loop_
_entity_poly.entity_id
_entity_poly.type
_entity_poly.pdbx_seq_one_letter_code
_entity_poly.pdbx_strand_id
1 'polypeptide(L)'
;MTESLLSKFDELKNIKISKERNKIIIEAEPDDIVKTCRIITNKLGIHHLVTITGVDEGEKICIIYHFWSEKNFINVLTKIEKTSPRISSITSIVPGAIFYEAEIHDMLGVFFEGNPMMNSHLLLPDTYPLDMPPPLRKEANIEEIRRRMNLE
;
A
#
# COMPACT_ATOMS: atom_id res chain seq x y z
N MET A 1 -8.39 22.29 -12.84
CA MET A 1 -8.03 21.64 -11.56
C MET A 1 -7.09 20.46 -11.78
N THR A 2 -7.40 19.53 -12.69
CA THR A 2 -6.51 18.40 -13.04
C THR A 2 -5.18 18.88 -13.63
N GLU A 3 -5.19 19.88 -14.52
CA GLU A 3 -3.96 20.50 -15.09
C GLU A 3 -3.08 21.20 -14.03
N SER A 4 -3.69 21.81 -13.00
CA SER A 4 -2.95 22.43 -11.88
C SER A 4 -2.41 21.41 -10.87
N LEU A 5 -2.92 20.18 -10.88
CA LEU A 5 -2.39 19.06 -10.10
C LEU A 5 -1.25 18.41 -10.87
N LEU A 6 -1.41 18.17 -12.18
CA LEU A 6 -0.37 17.64 -13.06
C LEU A 6 0.93 18.44 -12.95
N SER A 7 0.84 19.77 -12.98
CA SER A 7 2.03 20.65 -12.86
C SER A 7 2.81 20.50 -11.55
N LYS A 8 2.18 19.96 -10.50
CA LYS A 8 2.85 19.70 -9.22
C LYS A 8 3.57 18.35 -9.18
N PHE A 9 3.28 17.47 -10.14
CA PHE A 9 3.91 16.17 -10.33
C PHE A 9 4.85 16.13 -11.56
N ASP A 10 5.16 17.26 -12.19
CA ASP A 10 6.07 17.37 -13.36
C ASP A 10 7.46 16.76 -13.12
N GLU A 11 7.87 16.64 -11.86
CA GLU A 11 9.13 16.01 -11.44
C GLU A 11 9.11 14.47 -11.44
N LEU A 12 7.96 13.84 -11.73
CA LEU A 12 7.77 12.40 -11.84
C LEU A 12 7.59 12.01 -13.30
N LYS A 13 8.46 11.12 -13.80
CA LYS A 13 8.54 10.82 -15.24
C LYS A 13 7.44 9.87 -15.72
N ASN A 14 6.91 9.02 -14.84
CA ASN A 14 6.02 7.91 -15.20
C ASN A 14 4.75 7.89 -14.33
N ILE A 15 4.09 9.04 -14.16
CA ILE A 15 2.84 9.13 -13.42
C ILE A 15 1.64 9.24 -14.35
N LYS A 16 0.57 8.48 -14.08
CA LYS A 16 -0.71 8.68 -14.74
C LYS A 16 -1.69 9.26 -13.75
N ILE A 17 -2.32 10.37 -14.13
CA ILE A 17 -3.34 11.02 -13.29
C ILE A 17 -4.66 11.01 -14.03
N SER A 18 -5.68 10.43 -13.40
CA SER A 18 -7.06 10.48 -13.88
C SER A 18 -7.98 11.05 -12.79
N LYS A 19 -9.13 11.58 -13.21
CA LYS A 19 -10.11 12.17 -12.31
C LYS A 19 -11.49 11.61 -12.61
N GLU A 20 -12.13 11.09 -11.57
CA GLU A 20 -13.49 10.58 -11.61
C GLU A 20 -14.32 11.24 -10.52
N ARG A 21 -15.22 12.17 -10.91
CA ARG A 21 -16.05 12.94 -9.96
C ARG A 21 -15.19 13.63 -8.87
N ASN A 22 -15.28 13.15 -7.63
CA ASN A 22 -14.55 13.62 -6.44
C ASN A 22 -13.34 12.74 -6.10
N LYS A 23 -12.93 11.84 -6.99
CA LYS A 23 -11.77 10.97 -6.83
C LYS A 23 -10.70 11.37 -7.84
N ILE A 24 -9.46 11.47 -7.36
CA ILE A 24 -8.26 11.63 -8.18
C ILE A 24 -7.48 10.34 -8.02
N ILE A 25 -7.11 9.71 -9.13
CA ILE A 25 -6.35 8.47 -9.16
C ILE A 25 -4.98 8.83 -9.72
N ILE A 26 -3.95 8.42 -8.99
CA ILE A 26 -2.55 8.66 -9.33
C ILE A 26 -1.89 7.28 -9.39
N GLU A 27 -1.56 6.81 -10.59
CA GLU A 27 -0.75 5.60 -10.76
C GLU A 27 0.72 6.00 -10.80
N ALA A 28 1.50 5.47 -9.86
CA ALA A 28 2.92 5.72 -9.73
C ALA A 28 3.71 4.40 -9.70
N GLU A 29 4.91 4.44 -10.26
CA GLU A 29 5.87 3.34 -10.14
C GLU A 29 6.29 3.15 -8.67
N PRO A 30 6.65 1.92 -8.24
CA PRO A 30 7.01 1.63 -6.84
C PRO A 30 8.11 2.55 -6.29
N ASP A 31 9.13 2.86 -7.10
CA ASP A 31 10.25 3.71 -6.72
C ASP A 31 9.84 5.17 -6.49
N ASP A 32 8.74 5.61 -7.10
CA ASP A 32 8.23 6.97 -7.01
C ASP A 32 7.21 7.16 -5.88
N ILE A 33 6.84 6.11 -5.13
CA ILE A 33 5.75 6.17 -4.16
C ILE A 33 6.02 7.16 -3.03
N VAL A 34 7.22 7.13 -2.46
CA VAL A 34 7.65 8.01 -1.37
C VAL A 34 7.65 9.46 -1.84
N LYS A 35 8.14 9.71 -3.05
CA LYS A 35 8.16 11.05 -3.65
C LYS A 35 6.74 11.55 -3.93
N THR A 36 5.86 10.69 -4.45
CA THR A 36 4.45 10.99 -4.71
C THR A 36 3.72 11.37 -3.43
N CYS A 37 3.84 10.57 -2.37
CA CYS A 37 3.25 10.87 -1.06
C CYS A 37 3.84 12.15 -0.44
N ARG A 38 5.12 12.45 -0.67
CA ARG A 38 5.76 13.70 -0.23
C ARG A 38 5.18 14.92 -0.93
N ILE A 39 4.89 14.84 -2.22
CA ILE A 39 4.23 15.93 -2.97
C ILE A 39 2.83 16.17 -2.40
N ILE A 40 2.06 15.11 -2.14
CA ILE A 40 0.71 15.20 -1.58
C ILE A 40 0.70 15.85 -0.20
N THR A 41 1.59 15.41 0.68
CA THR A 41 1.69 15.94 2.05
C THR A 41 2.27 17.34 2.07
N ASN A 42 3.46 17.56 1.49
CA ASN A 42 4.20 18.81 1.67
C ASN A 42 3.80 19.91 0.67
N LYS A 43 3.52 19.57 -0.61
CA LYS A 43 3.19 20.57 -1.64
C LYS A 43 1.67 20.82 -1.77
N LEU A 44 0.83 19.84 -1.44
CA LEU A 44 -0.63 19.99 -1.45
C LEU A 44 -1.23 20.22 -0.06
N GLY A 45 -0.48 19.99 1.02
CA GLY A 45 -0.97 20.15 2.40
C GLY A 45 -1.99 19.10 2.83
N ILE A 46 -1.99 17.93 2.17
CA ILE A 46 -2.97 16.87 2.41
C ILE A 46 -2.33 15.81 3.31
N HIS A 47 -2.69 15.84 4.60
CA HIS A 47 -2.08 15.01 5.63
C HIS A 47 -2.94 13.84 6.10
N HIS A 48 -4.24 13.84 5.77
CA HIS A 48 -5.15 12.78 6.20
C HIS A 48 -5.02 11.56 5.30
N LEU A 49 -4.19 10.60 5.73
CA LEU A 49 -4.18 9.23 5.23
C LEU A 49 -5.33 8.45 5.90
N VAL A 50 -6.31 8.04 5.10
CA VAL A 50 -7.52 7.34 5.56
C VAL A 50 -7.21 5.86 5.81
N THR A 51 -6.53 5.23 4.86
CA THR A 51 -6.12 3.82 4.92
C THR A 51 -5.12 3.49 3.80
N ILE A 52 -4.50 2.33 3.87
CA ILE A 52 -3.75 1.72 2.76
C ILE A 52 -4.38 0.36 2.46
N THR A 53 -4.75 0.14 1.20
CA THR A 53 -5.34 -1.13 0.75
C THR A 53 -4.31 -1.92 -0.05
N GLY A 54 -4.13 -3.20 0.28
CA GLY A 54 -3.42 -4.15 -0.57
C GLY A 54 -4.39 -5.07 -1.31
N VAL A 55 -4.11 -5.37 -2.58
CA VAL A 55 -4.94 -6.25 -3.42
C VAL A 55 -4.03 -7.21 -4.18
N ASP A 56 -4.25 -8.52 -4.03
CA ASP A 56 -3.62 -9.54 -4.87
C ASP A 56 -4.32 -9.57 -6.24
N GLU A 57 -3.62 -9.12 -7.29
CA GLU A 57 -4.10 -9.11 -8.67
C GLU A 57 -3.72 -10.39 -9.45
N GLY A 58 -3.09 -11.37 -8.81
CA GLY A 58 -2.51 -12.56 -9.47
C GLY A 58 -1.00 -12.42 -9.52
N GLU A 59 -0.44 -11.95 -10.62
CA GLU A 59 1.03 -11.79 -10.78
C GLU A 59 1.60 -10.63 -9.96
N LYS A 60 0.76 -9.64 -9.62
CA LYS A 60 1.15 -8.41 -8.92
C LYS A 60 0.33 -8.19 -7.67
N ILE A 61 0.90 -7.47 -6.73
CA ILE A 61 0.18 -6.88 -5.60
C ILE A 61 0.01 -5.39 -5.89
N CYS A 62 -1.24 -4.93 -5.90
CA CYS A 62 -1.58 -3.52 -6.01
C CYS A 62 -1.70 -2.94 -4.60
N ILE A 63 -1.02 -1.81 -4.35
CA ILE A 63 -1.09 -1.07 -3.09
C ILE A 63 -1.71 0.29 -3.39
N ILE A 64 -2.72 0.66 -2.62
CA ILE A 64 -3.49 1.88 -2.79
C ILE A 64 -3.44 2.71 -1.52
N TYR A 65 -2.83 3.88 -1.58
CA TYR A 65 -2.79 4.85 -0.48
C TYR A 65 -3.95 5.83 -0.64
N HIS A 66 -4.84 5.88 0.35
CA HIS A 66 -6.04 6.70 0.30
C HIS A 66 -5.89 7.97 1.12
N PHE A 67 -5.79 9.11 0.46
CA PHE A 67 -5.75 10.42 1.10
C PHE A 67 -7.08 11.16 0.93
N TRP A 68 -7.40 12.02 1.88
CA TRP A 68 -8.58 12.88 1.82
C TRP A 68 -8.23 14.35 2.00
N SER A 69 -8.71 15.18 1.07
CA SER A 69 -8.47 16.64 1.02
C SER A 69 -9.73 17.46 1.32
N GLU A 70 -10.57 16.97 2.24
CA GLU A 70 -11.90 17.48 2.60
C GLU A 70 -12.96 17.37 1.48
N LYS A 71 -12.59 17.69 0.24
CA LYS A 71 -13.46 17.75 -0.94
C LYS A 71 -13.24 16.59 -1.90
N ASN A 72 -12.03 16.03 -1.94
CA ASN A 72 -11.67 14.96 -2.87
C ASN A 72 -10.93 13.84 -2.16
N PHE A 73 -11.15 12.61 -2.63
CA PHE A 73 -10.28 11.47 -2.36
C PHE A 73 -9.14 11.45 -3.37
N ILE A 74 -7.93 11.22 -2.89
CA ILE A 74 -6.75 11.02 -3.72
C ILE A 74 -6.25 9.60 -3.45
N ASN A 75 -6.33 8.75 -4.46
CA ASN A 75 -5.85 7.38 -4.40
C ASN A 75 -4.53 7.32 -5.16
N VAL A 76 -3.45 6.97 -4.47
CA VAL A 76 -2.16 6.69 -5.09
C VAL A 76 -2.02 5.19 -5.23
N LEU A 77 -1.96 4.69 -6.46
CA LEU A 77 -1.83 3.27 -6.78
C LEU A 77 -0.41 2.98 -7.21
N THR A 78 0.10 1.85 -6.76
CA THR A 78 1.35 1.27 -7.26
C THR A 78 1.22 -0.24 -7.33
N LYS A 79 1.96 -0.88 -8.23
CA LYS A 79 1.91 -2.32 -8.44
C LYS A 79 3.31 -2.90 -8.34
N ILE A 80 3.48 -3.91 -7.50
CA ILE A 80 4.74 -4.62 -7.30
C ILE A 80 4.60 -6.09 -7.72
N GLU A 81 5.71 -6.70 -8.14
CA GLU A 81 5.74 -8.12 -8.50
C GLU A 81 5.49 -8.99 -7.26
N LYS A 82 4.57 -9.96 -7.36
CA LYS A 82 4.22 -10.84 -6.23
C LYS A 82 5.35 -11.79 -5.85
N THR A 83 6.25 -12.08 -6.79
CA THR A 83 7.42 -12.96 -6.58
C THR A 83 8.51 -12.33 -5.72
N SER A 84 8.59 -11.00 -5.68
CA SER A 84 9.50 -10.24 -4.81
C SER A 84 8.84 -8.95 -4.33
N PRO A 85 7.83 -9.06 -3.43
CA PRO A 85 6.96 -7.94 -3.09
C PRO A 85 7.66 -7.03 -2.08
N ARG A 86 8.45 -6.08 -2.60
CA ARG A 86 9.19 -5.09 -1.81
C ARG A 86 8.88 -3.67 -2.30
N ILE A 87 8.79 -2.74 -1.37
CA ILE A 87 8.59 -1.32 -1.67
C ILE A 87 9.14 -0.45 -0.52
N SER A 88 9.48 0.81 -0.79
CA SER A 88 9.85 1.76 0.27
C SER A 88 8.63 2.19 1.09
N SER A 89 8.77 2.19 2.41
CA SER A 89 7.77 2.68 3.36
C SER A 89 7.58 4.19 3.26
N ILE A 90 6.34 4.65 3.46
CA ILE A 90 6.02 6.08 3.57
C ILE A 90 6.03 6.59 5.02
N THR A 91 6.38 5.76 6.00
CA THR A 91 6.37 6.11 7.44
C THR A 91 7.21 7.34 7.78
N SER A 92 8.29 7.59 7.04
CA SER A 92 9.12 8.81 7.17
C SER A 92 8.40 10.11 6.81
N ILE A 93 7.26 10.03 6.11
CA ILE A 93 6.43 11.15 5.66
C ILE A 93 5.10 11.15 6.39
N VAL A 94 4.49 9.96 6.51
CA VAL A 94 3.19 9.74 7.16
C VAL A 94 3.39 8.69 8.24
N PRO A 95 3.72 9.09 9.48
CA PRO A 95 4.00 8.14 10.57
C PRO A 95 2.87 7.14 10.83
N GLY A 96 1.61 7.56 10.61
CA GLY A 96 0.44 6.71 10.73
C GLY A 96 0.38 5.53 9.75
N ALA A 97 1.22 5.53 8.69
CA ALA A 97 1.34 4.42 7.76
C ALA A 97 1.87 3.12 8.40
N ILE A 98 2.52 3.22 9.56
CA ILE A 98 3.21 2.11 10.23
C ILE A 98 2.34 0.86 10.36
N PHE A 99 1.11 1.00 10.85
CA PHE A 99 0.20 -0.13 11.08
C PHE A 99 -0.44 -0.64 9.79
N TYR A 100 -0.80 0.25 8.87
CA TYR A 100 -1.39 -0.15 7.59
C TYR A 100 -0.41 -0.96 6.73
N GLU A 101 0.84 -0.52 6.67
CA GLU A 101 1.90 -1.25 5.97
C GLU A 101 2.22 -2.58 6.66
N ALA A 102 2.20 -2.63 7.99
CA ALA A 102 2.40 -3.87 8.75
C ALA A 102 1.23 -4.87 8.59
N GLU A 103 0.00 -4.39 8.47
CA GLU A 103 -1.15 -5.23 8.12
C GLU A 103 -0.99 -5.83 6.72
N ILE A 104 -0.59 -5.04 5.72
CA ILE A 104 -0.34 -5.54 4.36
C ILE A 104 0.85 -6.50 4.34
N HIS A 105 1.88 -6.26 5.15
CA HIS A 105 2.98 -7.19 5.34
C HIS A 105 2.48 -8.55 5.83
N ASP A 106 1.65 -8.57 6.86
CA ASP A 106 1.11 -9.81 7.41
C ASP A 106 0.17 -10.54 6.47
N MET A 107 -0.73 -9.80 5.84
CA MET A 107 -1.83 -10.38 5.09
C MET A 107 -1.48 -10.73 3.64
N LEU A 108 -0.50 -10.03 3.05
CA LEU A 108 -0.11 -10.16 1.64
C LEU A 108 1.39 -10.41 1.46
N GLY A 109 2.20 -10.36 2.53
CA GLY A 109 3.63 -10.67 2.49
C GLY A 109 4.49 -9.59 1.84
N VAL A 110 4.03 -8.34 1.78
CA VAL A 110 4.80 -7.21 1.22
C VAL A 110 5.80 -6.71 2.25
N PHE A 111 7.06 -6.51 1.87
CA PHE A 111 8.06 -5.90 2.74
C PHE A 111 8.20 -4.39 2.46
N PHE A 112 7.95 -3.58 3.48
CA PHE A 112 8.04 -2.11 3.40
C PHE A 112 9.36 -1.61 4.00
N GLU A 113 10.33 -1.29 3.15
CA GLU A 113 11.67 -0.86 3.58
C GLU A 113 11.60 0.47 4.34
N GLY A 114 12.11 0.46 5.58
CA GLY A 114 12.08 1.61 6.50
C GLY A 114 10.94 1.59 7.52
N ASN A 115 9.95 0.68 7.38
CA ASN A 115 8.95 0.48 8.42
C ASN A 115 9.55 -0.35 9.58
N PRO A 116 9.50 0.12 10.84
CA PRO A 116 10.09 -0.59 11.97
C PRO A 116 9.36 -1.90 12.35
N MET A 117 8.14 -2.11 11.86
CA MET A 117 7.29 -3.27 12.19
C MET A 117 7.38 -4.43 11.17
N MET A 118 8.45 -4.51 10.38
CA MET A 118 8.61 -5.57 9.35
C MET A 118 9.27 -6.87 9.87
N ASN A 119 9.59 -6.95 11.16
CA ASN A 119 10.28 -8.10 11.76
C ASN A 119 9.35 -8.96 12.63
N SER A 120 8.06 -8.65 12.69
CA SER A 120 7.09 -9.33 13.54
C SER A 120 5.70 -9.27 12.90
N HIS A 121 4.84 -10.22 13.27
CA HIS A 121 3.44 -10.17 12.88
C HIS A 121 2.68 -9.08 13.63
N LEU A 122 1.75 -8.41 12.95
CA LEU A 122 0.83 -7.44 13.56
C LEU A 122 -0.49 -8.11 13.97
N LEU A 123 -1.04 -8.93 13.06
CA LEU A 123 -2.33 -9.59 13.16
C LEU A 123 -2.20 -11.11 13.30
N LEU A 124 -1.24 -11.70 12.58
CA LEU A 124 -1.02 -13.14 12.61
C LEU A 124 -0.42 -13.56 13.96
N PRO A 125 -0.81 -14.73 14.48
CA PRO A 125 -0.15 -15.28 15.66
C PRO A 125 1.28 -15.69 15.31
N ASP A 126 2.19 -15.67 16.28
CA ASP A 126 3.58 -16.15 16.12
C ASP A 126 3.65 -17.64 15.70
N THR A 127 2.56 -18.38 15.89
CA THR A 127 2.42 -19.78 15.49
C THR A 127 2.00 -19.96 14.02
N TYR A 128 1.81 -18.87 13.27
CA TYR A 128 1.43 -18.96 11.86
C TYR A 128 2.51 -19.72 11.07
N PRO A 129 2.16 -20.76 10.30
CA PRO A 129 3.16 -21.56 9.60
C PRO A 129 3.93 -20.75 8.55
N LEU A 130 5.25 -20.67 8.70
CA LEU A 130 6.12 -19.89 7.80
C LEU A 130 6.16 -20.43 6.36
N ASP A 131 5.77 -21.69 6.16
CA ASP A 131 5.70 -22.35 4.86
C ASP A 131 4.35 -22.12 4.14
N MET A 132 3.40 -21.41 4.76
CA MET A 132 2.13 -21.06 4.15
C MET A 132 2.15 -19.68 3.49
N PRO A 133 1.39 -19.48 2.40
CA PRO A 133 1.20 -18.17 1.83
C PRO A 133 0.38 -17.28 2.78
N PRO A 134 0.66 -15.97 2.86
CA PRO A 134 -0.16 -15.01 3.60
C PRO A 134 -1.67 -15.16 3.27
N PRO A 135 -2.56 -15.01 4.27
CA PRO A 135 -3.95 -15.48 4.18
C PRO A 135 -4.83 -14.73 3.16
N LEU A 136 -4.48 -13.48 2.78
CA LEU A 136 -5.23 -12.73 1.76
C LEU A 136 -4.69 -12.93 0.34
N ARG A 137 -3.67 -13.78 0.15
CA ARG A 137 -3.24 -14.18 -1.19
C ARG A 137 -4.24 -15.13 -1.82
N LYS A 138 -4.44 -15.02 -3.14
CA LYS A 138 -5.41 -15.82 -3.89
C LYS A 138 -5.09 -17.31 -3.88
N GLU A 139 -3.81 -17.67 -3.78
CA GLU A 139 -3.35 -19.06 -3.67
C GLU A 139 -3.50 -19.65 -2.26
N ALA A 140 -3.88 -18.86 -1.25
CA ALA A 140 -4.01 -19.35 0.11
C ALA A 140 -5.21 -20.30 0.26
N ASN A 141 -4.95 -21.50 0.77
CA ASN A 141 -6.00 -22.45 1.13
C ASN A 141 -6.42 -22.23 2.59
N ILE A 142 -7.58 -21.62 2.78
CA ILE A 142 -8.09 -21.26 4.11
C ILE A 142 -8.38 -22.50 4.97
N GLU A 143 -8.90 -23.58 4.38
CA GLU A 143 -9.17 -24.82 5.13
C GLU A 143 -7.87 -25.43 5.67
N GLU A 144 -6.82 -25.45 4.86
CA GLU A 144 -5.51 -25.93 5.27
C GLU A 144 -4.86 -25.06 6.36
N ILE A 145 -4.99 -23.73 6.24
CA ILE A 145 -4.54 -22.79 7.28
C ILE A 145 -5.27 -23.10 8.60
N ARG A 146 -6.60 -23.23 8.57
CA ARG A 146 -7.39 -23.53 9.78
C ARG A 146 -6.98 -24.84 10.43
N ARG A 147 -6.82 -25.89 9.61
CA ARG A 147 -6.40 -27.22 10.07
C ARG A 147 -5.03 -27.16 10.75
N ARG A 148 -4.03 -26.54 10.13
CA ARG A 148 -2.67 -26.47 10.71
C ARG A 148 -2.55 -25.54 11.90
N MET A 149 -3.44 -24.55 12.01
CA MET A 149 -3.53 -23.70 13.20
C MET A 149 -4.43 -24.27 14.30
N ASN A 150 -4.99 -25.47 14.13
CA ASN A 150 -5.94 -26.10 15.06
C ASN A 150 -7.13 -25.18 15.41
N LEU A 151 -7.68 -24.49 14.40
CA LEU A 151 -8.85 -23.58 14.52
C LEU A 151 -10.19 -24.28 14.23
N GLU A 152 -10.24 -25.59 14.46
CA GLU A 152 -11.44 -26.43 14.32
C GLU A 152 -12.21 -26.55 15.63
#